data_AF-A0A1F8LST4-F1
#
_entry.id   AF-A0A1F8LST4-F1
#
_cell.length_a   1.000
_cell.length_b   1.000
_cell.length_c   1.000
_cell.angle_alpha   90.00
_cell.angle_beta   90.00
_cell.angle_gamma   90.00
#
_symmetry.space_group_name_H-M   'P 1'
#
loop_
_entity.id
_entity.type
_entity.pdbx_description
1 polymer ?
#
loop_
_entity_poly.entity_id
_entity_poly.type
_entity_poly.pdbx_seq_one_letter_code
_entity_poly.pdbx_strand_id
1 'polypeptide(L)'
;MFTLDNLFLLLTGLTVAYLLWRFYTRWSKQKKLYDLYYGMGFLVLLISGLLLIFMGLDILKSPYVLAVASLIPLGISMGIAEEYYPKYKKPYKWFALVGFLAIAISAIAGLDTLKKISVPLFHGVAGLVIFLGPFFTKYAPKGFWWVGVGGLLIGLGGIALAFLSVGSQFLIFSPEFVSIILTPLLLLMTLAFTYGFVRDIKG
;
A
#
# COMPACT_ATOMS: atom_id res chain seq x y z
N MET A 1 -4.80 -3.06 27.74
CA MET A 1 -3.77 -4.12 27.80
C MET A 1 -3.12 -4.22 26.43
N PHE A 2 -1.81 -4.46 26.36
CA PHE A 2 -1.09 -4.63 25.09
C PHE A 2 -1.36 -6.04 24.53
N THR A 3 -1.78 -6.13 23.27
CA THR A 3 -2.11 -7.40 22.59
C THR A 3 -1.01 -7.80 21.60
N LEU A 4 -1.08 -9.04 21.09
CA LEU A 4 -0.19 -9.49 20.04
C LEU A 4 -0.38 -8.68 18.73
N ASP A 5 -1.62 -8.28 18.42
CA ASP A 5 -1.91 -7.36 17.31
C ASP A 5 -1.22 -6.02 17.46
N ASN A 6 -1.23 -5.45 18.67
CA ASN A 6 -0.54 -4.19 18.97
C ASN A 6 0.97 -4.33 18.77
N LEU A 7 1.56 -5.49 19.09
CA LEU A 7 2.96 -5.77 18.82
C LEU A 7 3.27 -5.78 17.33
N PHE A 8 2.49 -6.51 16.52
CA PHE A 8 2.69 -6.57 15.07
C PHE A 8 2.50 -5.21 14.40
N LEU A 9 1.48 -4.44 14.81
CA LEU A 9 1.26 -3.08 14.32
C LEU A 9 2.37 -2.12 14.73
N LEU A 10 2.89 -2.23 15.96
CA LEU A 10 4.02 -1.41 16.41
C LEU A 10 5.30 -1.73 15.62
N LEU A 11 5.61 -3.01 15.42
CA LEU A 11 6.76 -3.44 14.60
C LEU A 11 6.60 -3.00 13.15
N THR A 12 5.37 -3.06 12.61
CA THR A 12 5.05 -2.52 11.29
C THR A 12 5.37 -1.03 11.25
N GLY A 13 4.86 -0.25 12.22
CA GLY A 13 5.11 1.19 12.31
C GLY A 13 6.59 1.55 12.41
N LEU A 14 7.36 0.84 13.23
CA LEU A 14 8.82 1.04 13.36
C LEU A 14 9.55 0.73 12.05
N THR A 15 9.17 -0.35 11.37
CA THR A 15 9.74 -0.74 10.08
C THR A 15 9.43 0.32 9.01
N VAL A 16 8.20 0.83 8.99
CA VAL A 16 7.79 1.92 8.11
C VAL A 16 8.56 3.21 8.43
N ALA A 17 8.71 3.58 9.70
CA ALA A 17 9.45 4.77 10.10
C ALA A 17 10.91 4.73 9.63
N TYR A 18 11.56 3.57 9.76
CA TYR A 18 12.88 3.33 9.19
C TYR A 18 12.89 3.51 7.67
N LEU A 19 11.91 2.93 6.96
CA LEU A 19 11.84 3.03 5.51
C LEU A 19 11.60 4.48 5.03
N LEU A 20 10.76 5.24 5.73
CA LEU A 20 10.55 6.68 5.49
C LEU A 20 11.84 7.48 5.66
N TRP A 21 12.60 7.20 6.71
CA TRP A 21 13.91 7.83 6.91
C TRP A 21 14.88 7.51 5.76
N ARG A 22 14.86 6.27 5.24
CA ARG A 22 15.69 5.87 4.09
C ARG A 22 15.28 6.59 2.81
N PHE A 23 13.98 6.69 2.50
CA PHE A 23 13.51 7.46 1.35
C PHE A 23 13.85 8.94 1.47
N TYR A 24 13.64 9.54 2.65
CA TYR A 24 14.00 10.93 2.89
C TYR A 24 15.50 11.19 2.71
N THR A 25 16.35 10.29 3.19
CA THR A 25 17.81 10.39 3.05
C THR A 25 18.25 10.29 1.59
N ARG A 26 17.64 9.39 0.79
CA ARG A 26 17.93 9.32 -0.65
C ARG A 26 17.42 10.56 -1.39
N TRP A 27 16.20 10.99 -1.08
CA TRP A 27 15.58 12.17 -1.67
C TRP A 27 16.37 13.45 -1.36
N SER A 28 16.85 13.63 -0.13
CA SER A 28 17.60 14.82 0.26
C SER A 28 18.88 14.99 -0.56
N LYS A 29 19.48 13.88 -1.00
CA LYS A 29 20.67 13.84 -1.88
C LYS A 29 20.33 13.93 -3.37
N GLN A 30 19.35 13.16 -3.85
CA GLN A 30 19.11 12.97 -5.29
C GLN A 30 17.93 13.78 -5.85
N LYS A 31 17.05 14.28 -4.99
CA LYS A 31 15.84 15.06 -5.31
C LYS A 31 14.92 14.39 -6.35
N LYS A 32 14.86 13.06 -6.35
CA LYS A 32 14.01 12.28 -7.27
C LYS A 32 12.61 12.11 -6.71
N LEU A 33 11.59 12.32 -7.54
CA LEU A 33 10.19 12.33 -7.10
C LEU A 33 9.67 10.96 -6.64
N TYR A 34 10.23 9.86 -7.15
CA TYR A 34 9.77 8.52 -6.76
C TYR A 34 9.90 8.27 -5.25
N ASP A 35 10.91 8.84 -4.58
CA ASP A 35 11.09 8.70 -3.13
C ASP A 35 9.97 9.38 -2.35
N LEU A 36 9.43 10.49 -2.87
CA LEU A 36 8.27 11.15 -2.27
C LEU A 36 7.00 10.34 -2.48
N TYR A 37 6.84 9.69 -3.64
CA TYR A 37 5.69 8.83 -3.92
C TYR A 37 5.69 7.56 -3.05
N TYR A 38 6.84 6.90 -2.92
CA TYR A 38 7.01 5.81 -1.96
C TYR A 38 6.76 6.29 -0.54
N GLY A 39 7.41 7.40 -0.14
CA GLY A 39 7.25 7.99 1.19
C GLY A 39 5.79 8.31 1.53
N MET A 40 5.01 8.84 0.57
CA MET A 40 3.59 9.11 0.76
C MET A 40 2.80 7.83 1.07
N GLY A 41 2.99 6.76 0.30
CA GLY A 41 2.29 5.50 0.53
C GLY A 41 2.63 4.88 1.88
N PHE A 42 3.90 4.88 2.26
CA PHE A 42 4.36 4.35 3.54
C PHE A 42 3.97 5.25 4.73
N LEU A 43 3.94 6.58 4.56
CA LEU A 43 3.48 7.49 5.62
C LEU A 43 2.01 7.23 5.94
N VAL A 44 1.18 7.02 4.92
CA VAL A 44 -0.22 6.66 5.13
C VAL A 44 -0.36 5.29 5.79
N LEU A 45 0.49 4.31 5.45
CA LEU A 45 0.53 3.03 6.14
C LEU A 45 0.86 3.18 7.63
N LEU A 46 1.83 4.05 7.98
CA LEU A 46 2.17 4.34 9.38
C LEU A 46 0.98 4.95 10.13
N ILE A 47 0.36 5.97 9.56
CA ILE A 47 -0.81 6.63 10.18
C ILE A 47 -1.96 5.62 10.34
N SER A 48 -2.21 4.80 9.32
CA SER A 48 -3.24 3.76 9.36
C SER A 48 -2.97 2.73 10.46
N GLY A 49 -1.71 2.28 10.60
CA GLY A 49 -1.30 1.37 11.67
C GLY A 49 -1.50 1.97 13.06
N LEU A 50 -1.15 3.25 13.26
CA LEU A 50 -1.40 3.95 14.52
C LEU A 50 -2.91 4.07 14.82
N LEU A 51 -3.72 4.43 13.82
CA LEU A 51 -5.17 4.48 13.98
C LEU A 51 -5.75 3.11 14.38
N LEU A 52 -5.26 2.03 13.79
CA LEU A 52 -5.67 0.67 14.15
C LEU A 52 -5.33 0.31 15.61
N ILE A 53 -4.18 0.75 16.13
CA ILE A 53 -3.80 0.51 17.53
C ILE A 53 -4.75 1.22 18.50
N PHE A 54 -5.14 2.46 18.20
CA PHE A 54 -5.97 3.27 19.12
C PHE A 54 -7.48 3.08 18.94
N MET A 55 -7.93 2.76 17.72
CA MET A 55 -9.36 2.74 17.36
C MET A 55 -9.85 1.35 16.92
N GLY A 56 -8.96 0.35 16.84
CA GLY A 56 -9.30 -1.00 16.39
C GLY A 56 -9.66 -1.08 14.91
N LEU A 57 -10.16 -2.24 14.46
CA LEU A 57 -10.49 -2.51 13.06
C LEU A 57 -11.69 -1.71 12.52
N ASP A 58 -12.57 -1.23 13.40
CA ASP A 58 -13.77 -0.50 12.99
C ASP A 58 -13.45 0.82 12.28
N ILE A 59 -12.27 1.39 12.51
CA ILE A 59 -11.81 2.61 11.81
C ILE A 59 -11.70 2.40 10.30
N LEU A 60 -11.49 1.16 9.83
CA LEU A 60 -11.42 0.82 8.40
C LEU A 60 -12.76 1.02 7.68
N LYS A 61 -13.88 1.09 8.42
CA LYS A 61 -15.20 1.38 7.86
C LYS A 61 -15.38 2.88 7.53
N SER A 62 -14.48 3.74 7.99
CA SER A 62 -14.55 5.18 7.73
C SER A 62 -14.28 5.50 6.26
N PRO A 63 -15.15 6.26 5.57
CA PRO A 63 -14.92 6.66 4.19
C PRO A 63 -13.68 7.56 4.04
N TYR A 64 -13.34 8.33 5.07
CA TYR A 64 -12.12 9.15 5.09
C TYR A 64 -10.86 8.28 5.14
N VAL A 65 -10.90 7.19 5.91
CA VAL A 65 -9.79 6.23 6.00
C VAL A 65 -9.61 5.53 4.65
N LEU A 66 -10.69 5.11 4.00
CA LEU A 66 -10.62 4.54 2.63
C LEU A 66 -10.01 5.52 1.63
N ALA A 67 -10.45 6.80 1.65
CA ALA A 67 -9.91 7.82 0.78
C ALA A 67 -8.40 8.00 0.98
N VAL A 68 -7.96 8.21 2.21
CA VAL A 68 -6.54 8.41 2.52
C VAL A 68 -5.72 7.15 2.26
N ALA A 69 -6.19 5.97 2.69
CA ALA A 69 -5.52 4.68 2.49
C ALA A 69 -5.33 4.33 1.00
N SER A 70 -6.13 4.91 0.10
CA SER A 70 -5.93 4.74 -1.35
C SER A 70 -4.59 5.31 -1.85
N LEU A 71 -3.97 6.21 -1.10
CA LEU A 71 -2.62 6.69 -1.38
C LEU A 71 -1.54 5.62 -1.15
N ILE A 72 -1.82 4.55 -0.40
CA ILE A 72 -0.86 3.44 -0.22
C ILE A 72 -0.56 2.77 -1.57
N PRO A 73 -1.54 2.12 -2.25
CA PRO A 73 -1.25 1.49 -3.53
C PRO A 73 -0.93 2.52 -4.62
N LEU A 74 -1.62 3.67 -4.67
CA LEU A 74 -1.39 4.68 -5.71
C LEU A 74 -0.02 5.35 -5.58
N GLY A 75 0.44 5.63 -4.36
CA GLY A 75 1.76 6.21 -4.09
C GLY A 75 2.88 5.24 -4.45
N ILE A 76 2.81 4.00 -3.98
CA ILE A 76 3.86 3.00 -4.24
C ILE A 76 3.95 2.68 -5.74
N SER A 77 2.81 2.42 -6.39
CA SER A 77 2.78 2.12 -7.82
C SER A 77 3.24 3.29 -8.70
N MET A 78 2.90 4.53 -8.34
CA MET A 78 3.38 5.74 -9.01
C MET A 78 4.89 5.91 -8.86
N GLY A 79 5.46 5.59 -7.68
CA GLY A 79 6.90 5.57 -7.49
C GLY A 79 7.59 4.56 -8.41
N ILE A 80 7.06 3.34 -8.52
CA ILE A 80 7.59 2.30 -9.41
C ILE A 80 7.52 2.76 -10.87
N ALA A 81 6.38 3.32 -11.29
CA ALA A 81 6.20 3.83 -12.65
C ALA A 81 7.15 4.99 -12.96
N GLU A 82 7.35 5.90 -12.02
CA GLU A 82 8.26 7.04 -12.11
C GLU A 82 9.73 6.60 -12.23
N GLU A 83 10.14 5.62 -11.43
CA GLU A 83 11.54 5.18 -11.32
C GLU A 83 11.95 4.24 -12.46
N TYR A 84 11.12 3.24 -12.75
CA TYR A 84 11.51 2.12 -13.63
C TYR A 84 10.82 2.12 -14.99
N TYR A 85 9.74 2.91 -15.16
CA TYR A 85 8.92 2.90 -16.38
C TYR A 85 8.73 4.33 -16.94
N PRO A 86 9.82 5.04 -17.31
CA PRO A 86 9.79 6.46 -17.68
C PRO A 86 8.85 6.78 -18.85
N LYS A 87 8.61 5.82 -19.76
CA LYS A 87 7.64 5.94 -20.85
C LYS A 87 6.20 6.16 -20.34
N TYR A 88 5.84 5.55 -19.22
CA TYR A 88 4.49 5.58 -18.67
C TYR A 88 4.31 6.59 -17.53
N LYS A 89 5.39 7.22 -17.06
CA LYS A 89 5.39 8.21 -15.98
C LYS A 89 4.27 9.24 -16.05
N LYS A 90 4.12 9.95 -17.18
CA LYS A 90 3.10 11.02 -17.32
C LYS A 90 1.67 10.47 -17.32
N PRO A 91 1.33 9.47 -18.17
CA PRO A 91 0.02 8.82 -18.11
C PRO A 91 -0.32 8.26 -16.72
N TYR A 92 0.65 7.65 -16.05
CA TYR A 92 0.42 7.02 -14.75
C TYR A 92 0.13 8.04 -13.64
N LYS A 93 0.73 9.23 -13.69
CA LYS A 93 0.37 10.32 -12.75
C LYS A 93 -1.06 10.79 -12.91
N TRP A 94 -1.53 10.94 -14.16
CA TRP A 94 -2.92 11.26 -14.42
C TRP A 94 -3.85 10.14 -13.95
N PHE A 95 -3.50 8.90 -14.23
CA PHE A 95 -4.21 7.73 -13.72
C PHE A 95 -4.32 7.75 -12.20
N ALA A 96 -3.22 7.97 -11.49
CA ALA A 96 -3.20 8.02 -10.02
C ALA A 96 -4.00 9.20 -9.46
N LEU A 97 -3.91 10.38 -10.08
CA LEU A 97 -4.67 11.56 -9.66
C LEU A 97 -6.18 11.36 -9.85
N VAL A 98 -6.60 10.95 -11.04
CA VAL A 98 -8.01 10.67 -11.35
C VAL A 98 -8.52 9.55 -10.44
N GLY A 99 -7.72 8.52 -10.23
CA GLY A 99 -8.06 7.41 -9.34
C GLY A 99 -8.28 7.81 -7.90
N PHE A 100 -7.35 8.59 -7.34
CA PHE A 100 -7.46 9.11 -5.99
C PHE A 100 -8.72 9.98 -5.84
N LEU A 101 -8.95 10.91 -6.76
CA LEU A 101 -10.14 11.78 -6.73
C LEU A 101 -11.43 10.98 -6.86
N ALA A 102 -11.50 10.03 -7.80
CA ALA A 102 -12.67 9.17 -7.98
C ALA A 102 -12.98 8.36 -6.72
N ILE A 103 -11.97 7.76 -6.09
CA ILE A 103 -12.15 7.00 -4.85
C ILE A 103 -12.56 7.92 -3.70
N ALA A 104 -11.84 9.03 -3.49
CA ALA A 104 -12.11 9.95 -2.38
C ALA A 104 -13.52 10.56 -2.47
N ILE A 105 -13.90 11.07 -3.64
CA ILE A 105 -15.24 11.62 -3.87
C ILE A 105 -16.30 10.54 -3.68
N SER A 106 -16.12 9.36 -4.28
CA SER A 106 -17.11 8.29 -4.18
C SER A 106 -17.28 7.76 -2.75
N ALA A 107 -16.20 7.70 -1.96
CA ALA A 107 -16.23 7.27 -0.57
C ALA A 107 -16.91 8.31 0.32
N ILE A 108 -16.48 9.58 0.24
CA ILE A 108 -16.94 10.64 1.15
C ILE A 108 -18.38 11.08 0.82
N ALA A 109 -18.73 11.16 -0.46
CA ALA A 109 -20.09 11.56 -0.88
C ALA A 109 -21.09 10.39 -0.88
N GLY A 110 -20.70 9.18 -0.45
CA GLY A 110 -21.60 8.02 -0.39
C GLY A 110 -22.06 7.52 -1.77
N LEU A 111 -21.27 7.72 -2.83
CA LEU A 111 -21.62 7.30 -4.19
C LEU A 111 -21.28 5.82 -4.41
N ASP A 112 -22.12 4.93 -3.89
CA ASP A 112 -21.83 3.49 -3.80
C ASP A 112 -21.51 2.83 -5.15
N THR A 113 -22.25 3.16 -6.22
CA THR A 113 -21.97 2.62 -7.56
C THR A 113 -20.60 3.05 -8.07
N LEU A 114 -20.26 4.33 -7.92
CA LEU A 114 -18.95 4.83 -8.35
C LEU A 114 -17.83 4.20 -7.53
N LYS A 115 -18.03 4.03 -6.20
CA LYS A 115 -17.07 3.39 -5.29
C LYS A 115 -16.79 1.93 -5.66
N LYS A 116 -17.84 1.16 -5.99
CA LYS A 116 -17.74 -0.25 -6.43
C LYS A 116 -16.98 -0.42 -7.75
N ILE A 117 -16.83 0.65 -8.54
CA ILE A 117 -16.07 0.65 -9.80
C ILE A 117 -14.66 1.22 -9.58
N SER A 118 -14.57 2.40 -8.96
CA SER A 118 -13.33 3.15 -8.80
C SER A 118 -12.32 2.40 -7.94
N VAL A 119 -12.73 1.86 -6.79
CA VAL A 119 -11.81 1.16 -5.88
C VAL A 119 -11.18 -0.06 -6.57
N PRO A 120 -11.92 -1.04 -7.10
CA PRO A 120 -11.29 -2.21 -7.73
C PRO A 120 -10.47 -1.87 -8.97
N LEU A 121 -10.89 -0.88 -9.78
CA LEU A 121 -10.14 -0.47 -10.97
C LEU A 121 -8.78 0.13 -10.58
N PHE A 122 -8.79 1.16 -9.75
CA PHE A 122 -7.57 1.91 -9.44
C PHE A 122 -6.65 1.16 -8.48
N HIS A 123 -7.19 0.50 -7.45
CA HIS A 123 -6.38 -0.35 -6.58
C HIS A 123 -5.91 -1.61 -7.29
N GLY A 124 -6.73 -2.21 -8.16
CA GLY A 124 -6.36 -3.41 -8.92
C GLY A 124 -5.17 -3.15 -9.85
N VAL A 125 -5.21 -2.10 -10.66
CA VAL A 125 -4.09 -1.72 -11.54
C VAL A 125 -2.86 -1.33 -10.72
N ALA A 126 -3.02 -0.55 -9.64
CA ALA A 126 -1.91 -0.19 -8.76
C ALA A 126 -1.27 -1.44 -8.11
N GLY A 127 -2.09 -2.38 -7.63
CA GLY A 127 -1.65 -3.65 -7.06
C GLY A 127 -0.88 -4.49 -8.07
N LEU A 128 -1.35 -4.57 -9.32
CA LEU A 128 -0.63 -5.24 -10.41
C LEU A 128 0.71 -4.58 -10.71
N VAL A 129 0.79 -3.24 -10.70
CA VAL A 129 2.07 -2.53 -10.89
C VAL A 129 3.04 -2.81 -9.73
N ILE A 130 2.55 -2.85 -8.49
CA ILE A 130 3.39 -3.15 -7.32
C ILE A 130 3.86 -4.60 -7.36
N PHE A 131 2.98 -5.54 -7.70
CA PHE A 131 3.31 -6.95 -7.76
C PHE A 131 4.25 -7.26 -8.93
N LEU A 132 3.85 -6.96 -10.17
CA LEU A 132 4.55 -7.37 -11.39
C LEU A 132 5.71 -6.45 -11.75
N GLY A 133 5.58 -5.15 -11.49
CA GLY A 133 6.56 -4.13 -11.89
C GLY A 133 7.99 -4.45 -11.45
N PRO A 134 8.23 -4.87 -10.19
CA PRO A 134 9.55 -5.26 -9.70
C PRO A 134 10.18 -6.49 -10.37
N PHE A 135 9.40 -7.38 -10.99
CA PHE A 135 9.93 -8.55 -11.70
C PHE A 135 10.33 -8.25 -13.15
N PHE A 136 9.73 -7.25 -13.77
CA PHE A 136 9.94 -6.92 -15.20
C PHE A 136 10.83 -5.69 -15.45
N THR A 137 11.22 -4.98 -14.39
CA THR A 137 12.12 -3.83 -14.50
C THR A 137 13.54 -4.28 -14.88
N LYS A 138 14.17 -3.54 -15.80
CA LYS A 138 15.49 -3.88 -16.38
C LYS A 138 16.68 -3.39 -15.55
N TYR A 139 16.49 -2.38 -14.71
CA TYR A 139 17.58 -1.67 -14.03
C TYR A 139 17.45 -1.67 -12.51
N ALA A 140 16.56 -2.48 -11.96
CA ALA A 140 16.40 -2.55 -10.52
C ALA A 140 17.54 -3.35 -9.86
N PRO A 141 17.94 -2.96 -8.65
CA PRO A 141 18.92 -3.71 -7.86
C PRO A 141 18.50 -5.16 -7.60
N LYS A 142 19.50 -6.01 -7.40
CA LYS A 142 19.29 -7.39 -6.93
C LYS A 142 18.50 -7.38 -5.62
N GLY A 143 17.34 -8.02 -5.63
CA GLY A 143 16.44 -8.09 -4.48
C GLY A 143 15.24 -7.15 -4.54
N PHE A 144 15.16 -6.22 -5.51
CA PHE A 144 13.99 -5.34 -5.65
C PHE A 144 12.68 -6.11 -5.88
N TRP A 145 12.75 -7.33 -6.42
CA TRP A 145 11.60 -8.25 -6.55
C TRP A 145 10.86 -8.53 -5.23
N TRP A 146 11.48 -8.31 -4.07
CA TRP A 146 10.80 -8.36 -2.76
C TRP A 146 9.72 -7.28 -2.60
N VAL A 147 9.82 -6.14 -3.30
CA VAL A 147 8.70 -5.19 -3.42
C VAL A 147 7.50 -5.85 -4.10
N GLY A 148 7.76 -6.68 -5.11
CA GLY A 148 6.72 -7.49 -5.76
C GLY A 148 6.07 -8.48 -4.80
N VAL A 149 6.88 -9.15 -3.98
CA VAL A 149 6.36 -10.05 -2.93
C VAL A 149 5.49 -9.29 -1.92
N GLY A 150 5.92 -8.10 -1.47
CA GLY A 150 5.09 -7.21 -0.66
C GLY A 150 3.77 -6.84 -1.36
N GLY A 151 3.84 -6.54 -2.65
CA GLY A 151 2.67 -6.30 -3.51
C GLY A 151 1.70 -7.47 -3.58
N LEU A 152 2.20 -8.70 -3.65
CA LEU A 152 1.38 -9.90 -3.60
C LEU A 152 0.69 -10.05 -2.25
N LEU A 153 1.44 -9.88 -1.15
CA LEU A 153 0.92 -10.01 0.22
C LEU A 153 -0.21 -8.99 0.49
N ILE A 154 -0.03 -7.72 0.10
CA ILE A 154 -1.09 -6.71 0.24
C ILE A 154 -2.26 -6.98 -0.70
N GLY A 155 -1.99 -7.46 -1.91
CA GLY A 155 -3.01 -7.81 -2.89
C GLY A 155 -3.93 -8.92 -2.38
N LEU A 156 -3.36 -9.96 -1.77
CA LEU A 156 -4.13 -11.04 -1.15
C LEU A 156 -5.01 -10.53 0.01
N GLY A 157 -4.46 -9.67 0.87
CA GLY A 157 -5.22 -9.02 1.94
C GLY A 157 -6.37 -8.16 1.39
N GLY A 158 -6.11 -7.38 0.33
CA GLY A 158 -7.12 -6.54 -0.32
C GLY A 158 -8.25 -7.34 -0.98
N ILE A 159 -7.91 -8.43 -1.66
CA ILE A 159 -8.90 -9.34 -2.27
C ILE A 159 -9.75 -9.99 -1.18
N ALA A 160 -9.13 -10.50 -0.12
CA ALA A 160 -9.84 -11.08 1.01
C ALA A 160 -10.86 -10.09 1.60
N LEU A 161 -10.45 -8.85 1.90
CA LEU A 161 -11.32 -7.81 2.42
C LEU A 161 -12.44 -7.42 1.43
N ALA A 162 -12.16 -7.40 0.13
CA ALA A 162 -13.16 -7.09 -0.90
C ALA A 162 -14.28 -8.14 -0.95
N PHE A 163 -13.94 -9.43 -0.91
CA PHE A 163 -14.95 -10.50 -0.87
C PHE A 163 -15.80 -10.41 0.41
N LEU A 164 -15.17 -10.19 1.56
CA LEU A 164 -15.87 -10.03 2.84
C LEU A 164 -16.83 -8.83 2.81
N SER A 165 -16.45 -7.73 2.15
CA SER A 165 -17.28 -6.53 2.06
C SER A 165 -18.59 -6.74 1.27
N VAL A 166 -18.66 -7.76 0.41
CA VAL A 166 -19.87 -8.14 -0.34
C VAL A 166 -20.57 -9.36 0.25
N GLY A 167 -20.25 -9.73 1.49
CA GLY A 167 -20.86 -10.87 2.19
C GLY A 167 -20.44 -12.23 1.64
N SER A 168 -19.32 -12.30 0.92
CA SER A 168 -18.77 -13.54 0.37
C SER A 168 -17.40 -13.84 0.98
N GLN A 169 -16.94 -15.07 0.85
CA GLN A 169 -15.57 -15.45 1.22
C GLN A 169 -14.79 -15.84 -0.02
N PHE A 170 -13.50 -15.50 -0.05
CA PHE A 170 -12.58 -15.98 -1.06
C PHE A 170 -11.75 -17.12 -0.48
N LEU A 171 -11.75 -18.29 -1.12
CA LEU A 171 -10.94 -19.44 -0.67
C LEU A 171 -11.10 -19.72 0.84
N ILE A 172 -10.01 -19.63 1.60
CA ILE A 172 -9.95 -19.85 3.06
C ILE A 172 -10.10 -18.57 3.88
N PHE A 173 -10.31 -17.41 3.25
CA PHE A 173 -10.32 -16.10 3.90
C PHE A 173 -11.69 -15.77 4.52
N SER A 174 -12.06 -16.50 5.58
CA SER A 174 -13.22 -16.16 6.42
C SER A 174 -12.97 -14.84 7.21
N PRO A 175 -14.02 -14.16 7.73
CA PRO A 175 -13.85 -12.98 8.58
C PRO A 175 -12.89 -13.22 9.76
N GLU A 176 -13.04 -14.38 10.42
CA GLU A 176 -12.24 -14.78 11.57
C GLU A 176 -10.78 -14.99 11.14
N PHE A 177 -10.55 -15.73 10.05
CA PHE A 177 -9.21 -15.97 9.54
C PHE A 177 -8.51 -14.66 9.15
N VAL A 178 -9.20 -13.77 8.42
CA VAL A 178 -8.67 -12.45 8.03
C VAL A 178 -8.32 -11.62 9.26
N SER A 179 -9.17 -11.61 10.29
CA SER A 179 -8.90 -10.87 11.53
C SER A 179 -7.63 -11.36 12.24
N ILE A 180 -7.36 -12.67 12.22
CA ILE A 180 -6.17 -13.29 12.83
C ILE A 180 -4.90 -12.94 12.06
N ILE A 181 -4.95 -12.98 10.72
CA ILE A 181 -3.76 -12.82 9.89
C ILE A 181 -3.45 -11.37 9.52
N LEU A 182 -4.38 -10.43 9.71
CA LEU A 182 -4.24 -9.07 9.20
C LEU A 182 -2.98 -8.38 9.75
N THR A 183 -2.79 -8.35 11.07
CA THR A 183 -1.65 -7.63 11.66
C THR A 183 -0.31 -8.33 11.41
N PRO A 184 -0.18 -9.67 11.48
CA PRO A 184 1.04 -10.35 11.01
C PRO A 184 1.32 -10.12 9.52
N LEU A 185 0.29 -10.13 8.66
CA LEU A 185 0.43 -9.93 7.22
C LEU A 185 0.95 -8.52 6.91
N LEU A 186 0.45 -7.50 7.61
CA LEU A 186 0.96 -6.12 7.49
C LEU A 186 2.45 -6.03 7.83
N LEU A 187 2.91 -6.74 8.87
CA LEU A 187 4.34 -6.77 9.21
C LEU A 187 5.16 -7.46 8.11
N LEU A 188 4.74 -8.66 7.67
CA LEU A 188 5.46 -9.43 6.66
C LEU A 188 5.57 -8.68 5.33
N MET A 189 4.46 -8.07 4.90
CA MET A 189 4.40 -7.20 3.73
C MET A 189 5.38 -6.02 3.86
N THR A 190 5.38 -5.35 5.02
CA THR A 190 6.24 -4.19 5.27
C THR A 190 7.72 -4.57 5.30
N LEU A 191 8.06 -5.72 5.88
CA LEU A 191 9.42 -6.25 5.86
C LEU A 191 9.88 -6.60 4.44
N ALA A 192 9.01 -7.22 3.62
CA ALA A 192 9.30 -7.51 2.22
C ALA A 192 9.56 -6.22 1.42
N PHE A 193 8.68 -5.21 1.57
CA PHE A 193 8.91 -3.90 0.97
C PHE A 193 10.23 -3.28 1.42
N THR A 194 10.49 -3.29 2.72
CA THR A 194 11.68 -2.67 3.31
C THR A 194 12.94 -3.33 2.77
N TYR A 195 12.99 -4.65 2.73
CA TYR A 195 14.10 -5.39 2.16
C TYR A 195 14.29 -5.05 0.67
N GLY A 196 13.21 -5.02 -0.12
CA GLY A 196 13.26 -4.70 -1.54
C GLY A 196 13.77 -3.29 -1.82
N PHE A 197 13.26 -2.28 -1.13
CA PHE A 197 13.67 -0.87 -1.32
C PHE A 197 15.07 -0.57 -0.78
N VAL A 198 15.43 -1.11 0.38
CA VAL A 198 16.74 -0.82 1.00
C VAL A 198 17.91 -1.40 0.20
N ARG A 199 17.68 -2.44 -0.60
CA ARG A 199 18.69 -2.95 -1.55
C ARG A 199 19.08 -1.91 -2.62
N ASP A 200 18.17 -0.97 -2.92
CA ASP A 200 18.38 0.13 -3.86
C ASP A 200 19.00 1.36 -3.22
N ILE A 201 18.60 1.65 -1.98
CA ILE A 201 19.06 2.82 -1.26
C ILE A 201 20.45 2.53 -0.69
N LYS A 202 21.52 2.92 -1.36
CA LYS A 202 22.86 2.93 -0.74
C LYS A 202 22.94 4.10 0.27
N GLY A 203 23.47 3.83 1.46
CA GLY A 203 23.64 4.81 2.54
C GLY A 203 24.50 5.99 2.13
#